data_AF-R4L4N8-F1
#
_entry.id   AF-R4L4N8-F1
#
_cell.length_a   1.000
_cell.length_b   1.000
_cell.length_c   1.000
_cell.angle_alpha   90.00
_cell.angle_beta   90.00
_cell.angle_gamma   90.00
#
_symmetry.space_group_name_H-M   'P 1'
#
loop_
_entity.id
_entity.type
_entity.pdbx_description
1 polymer ?
#
loop_
_entity_poly.entity_id
_entity_poly.type
_entity_poly.pdbx_seq_one_letter_code
_entity_poly.pdbx_strand_id
1 'polypeptide(L)' 'MTRFYWRQIGKGPRTIKLPNGELRIRRSALHEWLGELEGQAA' A
#
# COMPACT_ATOMS: atom_id res chain seq x y z
N MET A 1 15.49 9.81 7.08
CA MET A 1 14.25 9.42 7.79
C MET A 1 13.04 9.60 6.88
N THR A 2 12.62 8.60 6.09
CA THR A 2 11.34 8.68 5.35
C THR A 2 10.95 7.33 4.71
N ARG A 3 10.27 6.44 5.42
CA ARG A 3 9.63 5.25 4.79
C ARG A 3 8.15 5.08 5.15
N PHE A 4 7.62 5.90 6.04
CA PHE A 4 6.24 5.76 6.55
C PHE A 4 5.26 6.80 6.02
N TYR A 5 5.66 7.67 5.09
CA TYR A 5 4.78 8.74 4.58
C TYR A 5 3.48 8.13 4.06
N TRP A 6 3.55 7.09 3.23
CA TRP A 6 2.42 6.34 2.68
C TRP A 6 1.46 5.75 3.74
N ARG A 7 1.97 5.37 4.92
CA ARG A 7 1.14 4.88 6.03
C ARG A 7 0.37 6.00 6.72
N GLN A 8 0.93 7.21 6.80
CA GLN A 8 0.24 8.37 7.40
C GLN A 8 -0.83 8.96 6.49
N ILE A 9 -0.62 8.97 5.17
CA ILE A 9 -1.59 9.54 4.20
C ILE A 9 -2.83 8.65 3.99
N GLY A 10 -2.92 7.47 4.60
CA GLY A 10 -4.05 6.53 4.41
C GLY A 10 -4.18 5.97 2.98
N LYS A 11 -3.36 6.44 2.03
CA LYS A 11 -3.23 5.91 0.68
C LYS A 11 -2.28 4.71 0.72
N GLY A 12 -2.77 3.62 1.28
CA GLY A 12 -2.09 2.33 1.23
C GLY A 12 -2.83 1.36 0.30
N PRO A 13 -2.13 0.39 -0.30
CA PRO A 13 -2.78 -0.70 -1.01
C PRO A 13 -3.67 -1.52 -0.06
N ARG A 14 -4.65 -2.22 -0.62
CA ARG A 14 -5.64 -2.99 0.14
C ARG A 14 -4.96 -3.94 1.14
N THR A 15 -5.04 -3.61 2.43
CA THR A 15 -4.50 -4.40 3.53
C THR A 15 -5.54 -5.43 3.97
N ILE A 16 -5.09 -6.66 4.17
CA ILE A 16 -5.90 -7.73 4.75
C ILE A 16 -5.39 -7.93 6.16
N LYS A 17 -6.27 -7.69 7.14
CA LYS A 17 -5.98 -7.99 8.53
C LYS A 17 -6.20 -9.49 8.74
N LEU A 18 -5.13 -10.21 9.06
CA LEU A 18 -5.24 -11.60 9.43
C LEU A 18 -5.76 -11.72 10.88
N PRO A 19 -6.44 -12.82 11.22
CA PRO A 19 -6.86 -13.09 12.60
C PRO A 19 -5.69 -13.14 13.59
N ASN A 20 -4.47 -13.35 13.09
CA ASN A 20 -3.23 -13.37 13.88
C ASN A 20 -2.70 -11.96 14.23
N GLY A 21 -3.40 -10.89 13.84
CA GLY A 21 -2.98 -9.50 14.08
C GLY A 21 -2.00 -8.95 13.04
N GLU A 22 -1.52 -9.79 12.12
CA GLU A 22 -0.64 -9.37 11.03
C GLU A 22 -1.43 -8.66 9.91
N LEU A 23 -0.88 -7.54 9.44
CA LEU A 23 -1.35 -6.85 8.24
C LEU A 23 -0.59 -7.38 7.04
N ARG A 24 -1.25 -8.15 6.18
CA ARG A 24 -0.67 -8.57 4.90
C ARG A 24 -1.23 -7.70 3.78
N ILE A 25 -0.36 -7.38 2.85
CA ILE A 25 -0.71 -6.72 1.60
C ILE A 25 -0.49 -7.75 0.50
N ARG A 26 -1.47 -7.91 -0.38
CA ARG A 26 -1.30 -8.77 -1.57
C ARG A 26 -0.31 -8.07 -2.51
N ARG A 27 0.67 -8.82 -3.03
CA ARG A 27 1.65 -8.28 -3.99
C ARG A 27 0.98 -7.66 -5.22
N SER A 28 -0.11 -8.25 -5.71
CA SER A 28 -0.91 -7.69 -6.81
C SER A 28 -1.52 -6.34 -6.46
N ALA A 29 -2.09 -6.20 -5.26
CA ALA A 29 -2.66 -4.93 -4.79
C ALA A 29 -1.58 -3.85 -4.57
N LEU A 30 -0.37 -4.26 -4.14
CA LEU A 30 0.78 -3.35 -4.07
C LEU A 30 1.21 -2.89 -5.46
N HIS A 31 1.26 -3.80 -6.44
CA HIS A 31 1.67 -3.49 -7.81
C HIS A 31 0.66 -2.60 -8.54
N GLU A 32 -0.63 -2.87 -8.39
CA GLU A 32 -1.72 -2.03 -8.91
C GLU A 32 -1.63 -0.61 -8.33
N TRP A 33 -1.49 -0.49 -7.01
CA TRP A 33 -1.34 0.80 -6.35
C TRP A 33 -0.09 1.57 -6.80
N LEU A 34 1.04 0.88 -6.98
CA LEU A 34 2.24 1.50 -7.54
C LEU A 34 2.02 1.96 -8.99
N GLY A 35 1.33 1.16 -9.80
CA GLY A 35 0.97 1.52 -11.18
C GLY A 35 0.05 2.75 -11.26
N GLU A 36 -0.93 2.86 -10.36
CA GLU A 36 -1.80 4.05 -10.26
C GLU A 36 -1.00 5.30 -9.85
N LEU A 37 -0.02 5.17 -8.96
CA LEU A 37 0.84 6.28 -8.55
C LEU A 37 1.81 6.72 -9.66
N GLU A 38 2.42 5.76 -10.37
CA GLU A 38 3.30 6.05 -11.51
C GLU A 38 2.51 6.66 -12.68
N GLY A 39 1.28 6.21 -12.91
CA GLY A 39 0.37 6.81 -13.90
C GLY A 39 -0.12 8.21 -13.54
N GLN A 40 -0.17 8.56 -12.25
CA GLN A 40 -0.45 9.93 -11.79
C GLN A 40 0.76 10.87 -11.85
N ALA A 41 1.96 10.35 -12.11
CA ALA A 41 3.18 11.15 -12.29
C ALA A 41 3.47 11.54 -13.75
N ALA A 42 2.53 11.25 -14.67
CA ALA A 42 2.59 11.59 -16.09
C ALA A 42 1.80 12.86 -16.42
#